data_AF-A0A382G6S7-F1
#
_entry.id   AF-A0A382G6S7-F1
#
_cell.length_a   1.000
_cell.length_b   1.000
_cell.length_c   1.000
_cell.angle_alpha   90.00
_cell.angle_beta   90.00
_cell.angle_gamma   90.00
#
_symmetry.space_group_name_H-M   'P 1'
#
loop_
_entity.id
_entity.type
_entity.pdbx_description
1 polymer ?
#
loop_
_entity_poly.entity_id
_entity_poly.type
_entity_poly.pdbx_seq_one_letter_code
_entity_poly.pdbx_strand_id
1 'polypeptide(L)'
;MEKALETYLDKIAADYKQWMIRTSTTVNKEYWSDPTPRIKEFADALELKFGKKYIKILSGGSAHSFIVSTEKDAKFKKGDILMAASWSAPARNFPRGNIFDDYKIRWTGA
;
A
#
# COMPACT_ATOMS: atom_id res chain seq x y z
N MET A 1 -11.95 6.92 9.73
CA MET A 1 -10.50 6.94 9.41
C MET A 1 -9.90 5.56 9.63
N GLU A 2 -9.96 5.04 10.86
CA GLU A 2 -9.45 3.72 11.25
C GLU A 2 -9.94 2.57 10.37
N LYS A 3 -11.27 2.36 10.27
CA LYS A 3 -11.87 1.36 9.38
C LYS A 3 -11.44 1.47 7.91
N ALA A 4 -11.22 2.70 7.43
CA ALA A 4 -10.77 2.93 6.05
C ALA A 4 -9.30 2.57 5.86
N LEU A 5 -8.47 2.70 6.90
CA LEU A 5 -7.08 2.24 6.90
C LEU A 5 -7.01 0.72 6.96
N GLU A 6 -7.82 0.06 7.80
CA GLU A 6 -7.92 -1.40 7.84
C GLU A 6 -8.31 -1.96 6.47
N THR A 7 -9.37 -1.41 5.88
CA THR A 7 -9.81 -1.76 4.51
C THR A 7 -8.69 -1.55 3.49
N TYR A 8 -7.89 -0.49 3.65
CA TYR A 8 -6.76 -0.22 2.78
C TYR A 8 -5.64 -1.25 2.93
N LEU A 9 -5.29 -1.65 4.17
CA LEU A 9 -4.32 -2.72 4.42
C LEU A 9 -4.77 -4.05 3.83
N ASP A 10 -6.05 -4.41 4.01
CA ASP A 10 -6.63 -5.63 3.44
C ASP A 10 -6.55 -5.63 1.91
N LYS A 11 -6.88 -4.51 1.28
CA LYS A 11 -6.80 -4.36 -0.18
C LYS A 11 -5.36 -4.48 -0.68
N ILE A 12 -4.37 -3.93 0.04
CA ILE A 12 -2.95 -4.08 -0.30
C ILE A 12 -2.49 -5.53 -0.16
N ALA A 13 -2.83 -6.19 0.95
CA ALA A 13 -2.50 -7.59 1.16
C ALA A 13 -3.12 -8.49 0.07
N ALA A 14 -4.38 -8.22 -0.31
CA ALA A 14 -5.08 -8.95 -1.36
C ALA A 14 -4.45 -8.74 -2.74
N ASP A 15 -4.10 -7.51 -3.10
CA ASP A 15 -3.43 -7.21 -4.38
C ASP A 15 -2.04 -7.89 -4.45
N TYR A 16 -1.26 -7.79 -3.38
CA TYR A 16 0.05 -8.47 -3.30
C TYR A 16 -0.09 -9.99 -3.44
N LYS A 17 -1.08 -10.60 -2.77
CA LYS A 17 -1.41 -12.03 -2.92
C LYS A 17 -1.71 -12.39 -4.36
N GLN A 18 -2.57 -11.62 -5.04
CA GLN A 18 -2.92 -11.87 -6.44
C GLN A 18 -1.71 -11.71 -7.37
N TRP A 19 -0.87 -10.70 -7.14
CA TRP A 19 0.36 -10.49 -7.88
C TRP A 19 1.33 -11.67 -7.71
N MET A 20 1.58 -12.10 -6.48
CA MET A 20 2.48 -13.22 -6.17
C MET A 20 2.01 -14.54 -6.80
N ILE A 21 0.71 -14.86 -6.70
CA ILE A 21 0.18 -16.08 -7.32
C ILE A 21 0.39 -16.03 -8.83
N ARG A 22 0.07 -14.90 -9.47
CA ARG A 22 0.24 -14.73 -10.92
C ARG A 22 1.70 -14.87 -11.35
N THR A 23 2.64 -14.20 -10.67
CA THR A 23 4.06 -14.22 -11.06
C THR A 23 4.70 -15.58 -10.78
N SER A 24 4.36 -16.23 -9.67
CA SER A 24 4.87 -17.56 -9.34
C SER A 24 4.34 -18.67 -10.25
N THR A 25 3.11 -18.55 -10.78
CA THR A 25 2.53 -19.58 -11.67
C THR A 25 2.87 -19.40 -13.15
N THR A 26 3.42 -18.25 -13.54
CA THR A 26 3.77 -17.96 -14.94
C THR A 26 5.13 -18.55 -15.34
N VAL A 27 6.01 -18.82 -14.38
CA VAL A 27 7.30 -19.49 -14.63
C VAL A 27 7.14 -21.01 -14.76
N ASN A 28 8.01 -21.63 -15.58
CA ASN A 28 8.08 -23.08 -15.77
C ASN A 28 8.01 -23.79 -14.39
N LYS A 29 7.24 -24.88 -14.31
CA LYS A 29 7.01 -25.67 -13.07
C LYS A 29 8.31 -26.05 -12.34
N GLU A 30 9.41 -26.14 -13.08
CA GLU A 30 10.75 -26.45 -12.57
C GLU A 30 11.34 -25.34 -11.67
N TYR A 31 10.94 -24.08 -11.86
CA TYR A 31 11.36 -22.92 -11.05
C TYR A 31 10.24 -22.39 -10.15
N TRP A 32 9.15 -23.15 -10.03
CA TRP A 32 8.02 -22.78 -9.20
C TRP A 32 8.38 -22.91 -7.71
N SER A 33 8.21 -21.82 -6.97
CA SER A 33 8.27 -21.80 -5.50
C SER A 33 6.90 -21.42 -4.95
N ASP A 34 6.43 -22.10 -3.90
CA ASP A 34 5.19 -21.75 -3.20
C ASP A 34 5.24 -20.28 -2.72
N PRO A 35 4.33 -19.40 -3.19
CA PRO A 35 4.32 -18.00 -2.78
C PRO A 35 3.71 -17.78 -1.39
N THR A 36 3.06 -18.79 -0.79
CA THR A 36 2.31 -18.65 0.47
C THR A 36 3.12 -18.05 1.63
N PRO A 37 4.38 -18.45 1.87
CA PRO A 37 5.19 -17.87 2.95
C PRO A 37 5.42 -16.36 2.77
N ARG A 38 5.74 -15.92 1.55
CA ARG A 38 5.98 -14.49 1.24
C ARG A 38 4.71 -13.66 1.33
N ILE A 39 3.57 -14.23 0.93
CA ILE A 39 2.26 -13.57 1.06
C ILE A 39 1.94 -13.33 2.53
N LYS A 40 2.17 -14.34 3.37
CA LYS A 40 1.96 -14.23 4.82
C LYS A 40 2.91 -13.20 5.45
N GLU A 41 4.20 -13.28 5.12
CA GLU A 41 5.21 -12.33 5.60
C GLU A 41 4.84 -10.88 5.25
N PHE A 42 4.42 -10.64 4.01
CA PHE A 42 4.00 -9.31 3.59
C PHE A 42 2.80 -8.80 4.38
N ALA A 43 1.75 -9.62 4.55
CA ALA A 43 0.55 -9.24 5.28
C ALA A 43 0.83 -8.97 6.76
N ASP A 44 1.65 -9.81 7.40
CA ASP A 44 2.02 -9.66 8.81
C ASP A 44 2.93 -8.45 9.05
N ALA A 45 3.72 -8.05 8.04
CA ALA A 45 4.66 -6.95 8.15
C ALA A 45 4.06 -5.57 7.83
N LEU A 46 2.74 -5.48 7.57
CA LEU A 46 2.05 -4.22 7.35
C LEU A 46 1.85 -3.47 8.67
N GLU A 47 2.44 -2.28 8.78
CA GLU A 47 2.36 -1.45 9.98
C GLU A 47 1.90 -0.02 9.66
N LEU A 48 1.04 0.54 10.52
CA LEU A 48 0.61 1.93 10.46
C LEU A 48 1.41 2.79 11.44
N LYS A 49 2.09 3.81 10.91
CA LYS A 49 2.79 4.82 11.69
C LYS A 49 2.13 6.19 11.53
N PHE A 50 1.46 6.63 12.59
CA PHE A 50 0.74 7.91 12.60
C PHE A 50 1.71 9.09 12.73
N GLY A 51 1.69 9.98 11.73
CA GLY A 51 2.38 11.26 11.77
C GLY A 51 1.40 12.42 11.68
N LYS A 52 1.91 13.65 11.88
CA LYS A 52 1.07 14.87 11.90
C LYS A 52 0.35 15.13 10.58
N LYS A 53 1.06 14.96 9.45
CA LYS A 53 0.54 15.25 8.11
C LYS A 53 0.14 13.98 7.35
N TYR A 54 0.87 12.90 7.57
CA TYR A 54 0.66 11.63 6.88
C TYR A 54 0.63 10.49 7.89
N ILE A 55 -0.19 9.49 7.60
CA ILE A 55 -0.09 8.16 8.17
C ILE A 55 0.78 7.37 7.21
N LYS A 56 1.92 6.87 7.68
CA LYS A 56 2.86 6.09 6.89
C LYS A 56 2.51 4.62 7.05
N ILE A 57 2.50 3.89 5.94
CA ILE A 57 2.30 2.45 5.89
C ILE A 57 3.66 1.84 5.60
N LEU A 58 4.09 0.94 6.47
CA LEU A 58 5.33 0.20 6.34
C LEU A 58 5.03 -1.22 5.85
N SER A 59 6.00 -1.82 5.18
CA SER A 59 6.03 -3.25 4.85
C SER A 59 7.46 -3.74 5.06
N GLY A 60 7.67 -4.63 6.04
CA GLY A 60 8.97 -5.26 6.28
C GLY A 60 10.12 -4.28 6.51
N GLY A 61 9.86 -3.17 7.21
CA GLY A 61 10.86 -2.13 7.44
C GLY A 61 11.13 -1.18 6.26
N SER A 62 10.31 -1.23 5.21
CA SER A 62 10.32 -0.29 4.07
C SER A 62 9.06 0.57 4.03
N ALA A 63 9.17 1.82 3.56
CA ALA A 63 8.01 2.69 3.40
C ALA A 63 7.24 2.30 2.13
N HIS A 64 6.00 1.84 2.30
CA HIS A 64 5.16 1.37 1.22
C HIS A 64 4.33 2.52 0.63
N SER A 65 3.51 3.17 1.47
CA SER A 65 2.60 4.23 1.05
C SER A 65 2.34 5.23 2.18
N PHE A 66 1.78 6.38 1.83
CA PHE A 66 1.39 7.43 2.77
C PHE A 66 -0.05 7.82 2.55
N ILE A 67 -0.80 7.97 3.63
CA ILE A 67 -2.17 8.47 3.61
C ILE A 67 -2.19 9.88 4.18
N VAL A 68 -2.81 10.82 3.47
CA VAL A 68 -2.95 12.20 3.94
C VAL A 68 -3.90 12.25 5.13
N SER A 69 -3.41 12.72 6.28
CA SER A 69 -4.18 12.82 7.53
C SER A 69 -4.75 14.22 7.79
N THR A 70 -4.30 15.21 7.02
CA THR A 70 -4.65 16.61 7.22
C THR A 70 -5.61 17.14 6.15
N GLU A 71 -6.43 18.11 6.52
CA GLU A 71 -7.32 18.86 5.62
C GLU A 71 -6.67 20.17 5.13
N LYS A 72 -5.50 20.52 5.69
CA LYS A 72 -4.78 21.77 5.41
C LYS A 72 -3.76 21.64 4.28
N ASP A 73 -3.79 20.54 3.52
CA ASP A 73 -2.87 20.37 2.41
C ASP A 73 -3.39 21.12 1.17
N ALA A 74 -2.52 21.91 0.54
CA ALA A 74 -2.90 22.72 -0.62
C ALA A 74 -3.21 21.89 -1.89
N LYS A 75 -2.71 20.66 -1.97
CA LYS A 75 -2.81 19.82 -3.18
C LYS A 75 -3.61 18.54 -2.97
N PHE A 76 -3.63 18.02 -1.75
CA PHE A 76 -4.23 16.72 -1.45
C PHE A 76 -5.36 16.83 -0.43
N LYS A 77 -6.32 15.92 -0.56
CA LYS A 77 -7.42 15.79 0.39
C LYS A 77 -7.04 14.78 1.47
N LYS A 78 -7.67 14.91 2.63
CA LYS A 78 -7.60 13.88 3.68
C LYS A 78 -8.06 12.54 3.11
N GLY A 79 -7.31 11.48 3.39
CA GLY A 79 -7.52 10.15 2.85
C GLY A 79 -6.81 9.87 1.52
N ASP A 80 -6.19 10.87 0.88
CA ASP A 80 -5.47 10.63 -0.37
C ASP A 80 -4.30 9.66 -0.15
N ILE A 81 -4.21 8.69 -1.05
CA ILE A 81 -3.17 7.67 -1.07
C ILE A 81 -2.01 8.22 -1.90
N LEU A 82 -0.81 8.22 -1.33
CA LEU A 82 0.42 8.66 -1.99
C LEU A 82 1.47 7.55 -1.94
N MET A 83 2.24 7.41 -3.02
CA MET A 83 3.37 6.48 -3.07
C MET A 83 4.53 7.03 -2.24
N ALA A 84 5.34 6.15 -1.67
CA ALA A 84 6.59 6.55 -1.05
C ALA A 84 7.58 7.08 -2.11
N ALA A 85 8.10 8.29 -1.92
CA ALA A 85 9.25 8.80 -2.67
C ALA A 85 10.55 8.57 -1.89
N SER A 86 10.45 8.54 -0.56
CA SER A 86 11.53 8.18 0.34
C SER A 86 10.95 7.52 1.59
N TRP A 87 11.83 7.07 2.48
CA TRP A 87 11.44 6.57 3.80
C TRP A 87 10.54 7.54 4.57
N SER A 88 10.81 8.84 4.46
CA SER A 88 10.20 9.90 5.27
C SER A 88 9.16 10.73 4.51
N ALA A 89 9.10 10.65 3.18
CA ALA A 89 8.23 11.51 2.39
C ALA A 89 7.52 10.79 1.23
N PRO A 90 6.25 11.15 0.94
CA PRO A 90 5.56 10.68 -0.25
C PRO A 90 5.93 11.43 -1.52
N ALA A 91 5.70 10.79 -2.67
CA ALA A 91 5.63 11.43 -3.96
C ALA A 91 4.39 12.34 -4.03
N ARG A 92 4.61 13.63 -4.25
CA ARG A 92 3.55 14.66 -4.29
C ARG A 92 3.12 15.04 -5.71
N ASN A 93 3.24 14.11 -6.66
CA ASN A 93 2.86 14.32 -8.06
C ASN A 93 1.33 14.26 -8.25
N PHE A 94 0.67 13.18 -7.83
CA PHE A 94 -0.78 13.00 -7.91
C PHE A 94 -1.28 11.98 -6.86
N PRO A 95 -2.56 12.06 -6.43
CA PRO A 95 -3.15 11.07 -5.54
C PRO A 95 -3.43 9.76 -6.30
N ARG A 96 -3.22 8.64 -5.63
CA ARG A 96 -3.42 7.27 -6.16
C ARG A 96 -4.75 6.70 -5.70
N GLY A 97 -5.77 7.56 -5.69
CA GLY A 97 -7.06 7.33 -5.05
C GLY A 97 -7.13 7.91 -3.64
N ASN A 98 -8.30 7.75 -3.03
CA ASN A 98 -8.61 8.19 -1.69
C ASN A 98 -9.27 7.04 -0.93
N ILE A 99 -8.85 6.77 0.30
CA ILE A 99 -9.34 5.62 1.06
C ILE A 99 -10.83 5.70 1.45
N PHE A 100 -11.47 6.86 1.26
CA PHE A 100 -12.91 7.04 1.46
C PHE A 100 -13.72 6.87 0.17
N ASP A 101 -13.06 6.82 -0.99
CA ASP A 101 -13.69 6.68 -2.29
C ASP A 101 -13.49 5.25 -2.84
N ASP A 102 -13.92 5.01 -4.08
CA ASP A 102 -13.49 3.82 -4.82
C ASP A 102 -12.09 4.03 -5.41
N TYR A 103 -11.19 3.07 -5.18
CA TYR A 103 -9.79 3.14 -5.59
C TYR A 103 -9.25 1.75 -5.91
N LYS A 104 -8.26 1.72 -6.81
CA LYS A 104 -7.58 0.50 -7.23
C LYS A 104 -6.19 0.43 -6.60
N ILE A 105 -5.92 -0.67 -5.91
CA ILE A 105 -4.58 -1.06 -5.47
C ILE A 105 -4.06 -1.99 -6.54
N ARG A 106 -3.20 -1.52 -7.44
CA ARG A 106 -2.38 -2.38 -8.31
C ARG A 106 -0.92 -1.92 -8.23
N TRP A 107 -0.49 -1.55 -7.02
CA TRP A 107 0.74 -0.83 -6.65
C TRP A 107 1.00 0.53 -7.35
N THR A 108 -0.10 1.22 -7.67
CA THR A 108 -0.25 2.69 -7.70
C THR A 108 0.51 3.51 -8.76
N GLY A 109 0.41 3.08 -10.02
CA GLY A 109 0.78 3.84 -11.22
C GLY A 109 -0.37 4.60 -11.92
N ALA A 110 -1.47 4.90 -11.18
CA ALA A 110 -2.81 5.35 -11.59
C ALA A 110 -3.78 4.21 -11.96
#